data_AF-A0A7U3ZJJ5-F1
#
_entry.id   AF-A0A7U3ZJJ5-F1
#
_cell.length_a   1.000
_cell.length_b   1.000
_cell.length_c   1.000
_cell.angle_alpha   90.00
_cell.angle_beta   90.00
_cell.angle_gamma   90.00
#
_symmetry.space_group_name_H-M   'P 1'
#
loop_
_entity.id
_entity.type
_entity.pdbx_description
1 polymer ?
#
loop_
_entity_poly.entity_id
_entity_poly.type
_entity_poly.pdbx_seq_one_letter_code
_entity_poly.pdbx_strand_id
1 'polypeptide(L)'
;MLETIKYDALNKTDFISRNLTYKVVDKTKIKSKLGKITCFKIEATAEGTLKKTSMIAYFNDKFGFVKIIFNNLDGSVIILNLDSVKNTI
;
A
#
# COMPACT_ATOMS: atom_id res chain seq x y z
N MET A 1 -3.91 -14.25 3.11
CA MET A 1 -4.81 -13.89 4.22
C MET A 1 -5.46 -12.56 3.86
N LEU A 2 -6.79 -12.43 4.00
CA LEU A 2 -7.54 -11.19 3.79
C LEU A 2 -7.81 -10.61 5.18
N GLU A 3 -7.49 -9.34 5.40
CA GLU A 3 -7.81 -8.64 6.64
C GLU A 3 -8.63 -7.40 6.31
N THR A 4 -9.78 -7.25 6.98
CA THR A 4 -10.68 -6.11 6.84
C THR A 4 -10.75 -5.37 8.17
N ILE A 5 -10.42 -4.08 8.15
CA ILE A 5 -10.46 -3.20 9.30
C ILE A 5 -11.45 -2.07 8.98
N LYS A 6 -12.39 -1.84 9.90
CA LYS A 6 -13.28 -0.67 9.83
C LYS A 6 -12.65 0.46 10.62
N TYR A 7 -12.58 1.64 10.02
CA TYR A 7 -12.03 2.82 10.66
C TYR A 7 -12.96 4.02 10.45
N ASP A 8 -13.27 4.70 11.53
CA ASP A 8 -14.08 5.91 11.56
C ASP A 8 -13.20 7.10 11.95
N ALA A 9 -13.09 8.09 11.06
CA ALA A 9 -12.38 9.33 11.35
C ALA A 9 -13.39 10.44 11.66
N LEU A 10 -13.35 11.00 12.88
CA LEU A 10 -14.15 12.15 13.26
C LEU A 10 -13.51 13.44 12.74
N ASN A 11 -13.99 13.97 11.61
CA ASN A 11 -13.84 15.38 11.29
C ASN A 11 -15.13 16.11 11.62
N LYS A 12 -15.01 17.29 12.25
CA LYS A 12 -16.03 18.04 13.00
C LYS A 12 -17.27 18.49 12.20
N THR A 13 -17.43 18.06 10.95
CA THR A 13 -18.54 18.44 10.08
C THR A 13 -19.07 17.33 9.17
N ASP A 14 -18.41 16.16 9.04
CA ASP A 14 -18.91 15.06 8.21
C ASP A 14 -18.37 13.70 8.71
N PHE A 15 -19.27 12.74 8.90
CA PHE A 15 -18.92 11.36 9.27
C PHE A 15 -18.36 10.62 8.05
N ILE A 16 -17.05 10.33 8.03
CA ILE A 16 -16.42 9.58 6.95
C ILE A 16 -16.04 8.18 7.47
N SER A 17 -16.96 7.22 7.29
CA SER A 17 -16.69 5.80 7.51
C SER A 17 -15.94 5.21 6.30
N ARG A 18 -14.87 4.46 6.56
CA ARG A 18 -14.16 3.70 5.53
C ARG A 18 -13.97 2.24 5.93
N ASN A 19 -14.29 1.35 4.99
CA ASN A 19 -13.92 -0.05 5.07
C ASN A 19 -12.56 -0.21 4.38
N LEU A 20 -11.54 -0.60 5.15
CA LEU A 20 -10.21 -0.89 4.63
C LEU A 20 -10.05 -2.40 4.52
N THR A 21 -9.64 -2.87 3.35
CA THR A 21 -9.34 -4.27 3.12
C THR A 21 -7.95 -4.41 2.55
N TYR A 22 -7.18 -5.36 3.08
CA TYR A 22 -5.82 -5.65 2.67
C TYR A 22 -5.70 -7.14 2.37
N LYS A 23 -4.92 -7.47 1.34
CA LYS A 23 -4.68 -8.86 0.93
C LYS A 23 -3.27 -9.02 0.39
N VAL A 24 -2.55 -10.02 0.89
CA VAL A 24 -1.41 -10.56 0.15
C VAL A 24 -1.96 -11.37 -1.01
N VAL A 25 -1.75 -10.89 -2.23
CA VAL A 25 -2.34 -11.47 -3.45
C VAL A 25 -1.37 -12.38 -4.21
N ASP A 26 -0.06 -12.15 -4.06
CA ASP A 26 0.95 -12.88 -4.83
C ASP A 26 2.34 -12.79 -4.18
N LYS A 27 3.27 -13.64 -4.62
CA LYS A 27 4.71 -13.54 -4.38
C LYS A 27 5.42 -13.47 -5.73
N THR A 28 5.89 -12.27 -6.09
CA THR A 28 6.39 -11.98 -7.44
C THR A 28 7.75 -11.29 -7.42
N LYS A 29 8.53 -11.45 -8.49
CA LYS A 29 9.81 -10.76 -8.66
C LYS A 29 9.57 -9.41 -9.32
N ILE A 30 9.99 -8.33 -8.66
CA ILE A 30 9.95 -6.98 -9.23
C ILE A 30 11.36 -6.47 -9.55
N LYS A 31 11.46 -5.68 -10.62
CA LYS A 31 12.68 -4.94 -10.94
C LYS A 31 12.71 -3.67 -10.08
N SER A 32 13.80 -3.47 -9.36
CA SER A 32 14.06 -2.30 -8.49
C SER A 32 15.50 -1.80 -8.71
N LYS A 33 15.87 -0.66 -8.08
CA LYS A 33 17.26 -0.18 -8.10
C LYS A 33 18.24 -1.10 -7.36
N LEU A 34 17.72 -1.96 -6.48
CA LEU A 34 18.47 -3.01 -5.79
C LEU A 34 18.60 -4.31 -6.63
N GLY A 35 18.07 -4.33 -7.86
CA GLY A 35 18.01 -5.51 -8.72
C GLY A 35 16.63 -6.18 -8.76
N LYS A 36 16.58 -7.44 -9.19
CA LYS A 36 15.34 -8.24 -9.19
C LYS A 36 15.11 -8.84 -7.80
N ILE A 37 14.06 -8.40 -7.12
CA ILE A 37 13.75 -8.81 -5.74
C ILE A 37 12.41 -9.53 -5.71
N THR A 38 12.37 -10.71 -5.08
CA THR A 38 11.11 -11.40 -4.77
C THR A 38 10.40 -10.68 -3.64
N CYS A 39 9.17 -10.24 -3.89
CA CYS A 39 8.32 -9.52 -2.94
C CYS A 39 6.96 -10.18 -2.83
N PHE A 40 6.33 -10.05 -1.67
CA PHE A 40 4.90 -10.21 -1.51
C PHE A 40 4.19 -9.00 -2.08
N LYS A 41 3.28 -9.23 -3.03
CA LYS A 41 2.38 -8.21 -3.56
C LYS A 41 1.18 -8.11 -2.63
N ILE A 42 0.96 -6.93 -2.08
CA ILE A 42 -0.12 -6.61 -1.17
C ILE A 42 -1.03 -5.62 -1.89
N GLU A 43 -2.31 -5.93 -1.97
CA GLU A 43 -3.32 -5.02 -2.48
C GLU A 43 -4.17 -4.53 -1.32
N ALA A 44 -4.46 -3.23 -1.31
CA ALA A 44 -5.36 -2.61 -0.36
C ALA A 44 -6.39 -1.74 -1.05
N THR A 45 -7.59 -1.69 -0.47
CA THR A 45 -8.66 -0.81 -0.92
C THR A 45 -9.31 -0.18 0.29
N ALA A 46 -9.56 1.13 0.22
CA ALA A 46 -10.44 1.81 1.16
C ALA A 46 -11.67 2.30 0.40
N GLU A 47 -12.84 1.82 0.82
CA GLU A 47 -14.14 2.17 0.24
C GLU A 47 -14.95 2.95 1.27
N GLY A 48 -15.54 4.06 0.81
CA GLY A 48 -16.42 4.91 1.61
C GLY A 48 -17.40 5.65 0.69
N THR A 49 -18.20 6.52 1.27
CA THR A 49 -19.35 7.17 0.61
C THR A 49 -18.96 8.06 -0.58
N LEU A 50 -17.74 8.61 -0.59
CA LEU A 50 -17.30 9.57 -1.61
C LEU A 50 -16.68 8.89 -2.84
N LYS A 51 -15.53 8.23 -2.67
CA LYS A 51 -14.78 7.54 -3.75
C LYS A 51 -13.86 6.47 -3.13
N LYS A 52 -13.43 5.52 -3.96
CA LYS A 52 -12.49 4.45 -3.61
C LYS A 52 -11.04 4.93 -3.71
N THR A 53 -10.22 4.54 -2.73
CA THR A 53 -8.75 4.62 -2.84
C THR A 53 -8.18 3.22 -2.89
N SER A 54 -7.01 3.06 -3.50
CA SER A 54 -6.36 1.75 -3.61
C SER A 54 -4.86 1.86 -3.49
N MET A 55 -4.22 0.81 -2.98
CA MET A 55 -2.77 0.71 -2.86
C MET A 55 -2.30 -0.65 -3.37
N ILE A 56 -1.15 -0.65 -4.04
CA ILE A 56 -0.37 -1.86 -4.30
C ILE A 56 1.00 -1.66 -3.64
N ALA A 57 1.34 -2.52 -2.68
CA ALA A 57 2.64 -2.53 -2.03
C ALA A 57 3.40 -3.82 -2.35
N TYR A 58 4.72 -3.70 -2.48
CA TYR A 58 5.63 -4.82 -2.70
C TYR A 58 6.57 -4.90 -1.51
N PHE A 59 6.36 -5.90 -0.67
CA PHE A 59 7.10 -6.11 0.57
C PHE A 59 8.11 -7.25 0.43
N ASN A 60 9.34 -7.06 0.90
CA ASN A 60 10.38 -8.07 0.97
C ASN A 60 10.84 -8.25 2.42
N ASP A 61 11.02 -9.49 2.86
CA ASP A 61 11.35 -9.80 4.27
C ASP A 61 12.68 -9.19 4.75
N LYS A 62 13.64 -8.94 3.83
CA LYS A 62 14.94 -8.35 4.16
C LYS A 62 14.95 -6.83 4.09
N PHE A 63 14.24 -6.26 3.11
CA PHE A 63 14.33 -4.83 2.78
C PHE A 63 13.10 -4.01 3.17
N GLY A 64 12.01 -4.65 3.62
CA GLY A 64 10.73 -3.99 3.87
C GLY A 64 10.00 -3.63 2.57
N PHE A 65 9.34 -2.48 2.53
CA PHE A 65 8.61 -2.01 1.35
C PHE A 65 9.57 -1.55 0.25
N VAL A 66 9.62 -2.32 -0.83
CA VAL A 66 10.47 -2.03 -2.00
C VAL A 66 9.77 -1.07 -2.97
N LYS A 67 8.45 -1.15 -3.06
CA LYS A 67 7.63 -0.26 -3.88
C LYS A 67 6.22 -0.11 -3.31
N ILE A 68 5.69 1.10 -3.34
CA ILE A 68 4.28 1.39 -3.02
C ILE A 68 3.72 2.25 -4.15
N ILE A 69 2.54 1.86 -4.64
CA ILE A 69 1.73 2.63 -5.59
C ILE A 69 0.42 2.95 -4.88
N PHE A 70 0.12 4.23 -4.70
CA PHE A 70 -1.08 4.68 -4.03
C PHE A 70 -1.92 5.52 -4.99
N ASN A 71 -3.18 5.13 -5.20
CA ASN A 71 -4.16 5.89 -5.96
C ASN A 71 -5.03 6.68 -4.98
N ASN A 72 -4.86 8.00 -4.99
CA ASN A 72 -5.54 8.93 -4.12
C ASN A 72 -7.00 9.14 -4.54
N LEU A 73 -7.77 9.78 -3.64
CA LEU A 73 -9.20 10.03 -3.83
C LEU A 73 -9.50 10.95 -5.03
N ASP A 74 -8.59 11.86 -5.31
CA ASP A 74 -8.64 12.79 -6.44
C ASP A 74 -8.17 12.17 -7.77
N GLY A 75 -7.72 10.90 -7.74
CA GLY A 75 -7.18 10.20 -8.89
C GLY A 75 -5.68 10.42 -9.12
N SER A 76 -5.02 11.25 -8.31
CA SER A 76 -3.55 11.37 -8.36
C SER A 76 -2.88 10.08 -7.90
N VAL A 77 -1.67 9.81 -8.40
CA VAL A 77 -0.92 8.59 -8.10
C VAL A 77 0.41 8.94 -7.44
N ILE A 78 0.65 8.39 -6.26
CA ILE A 78 1.94 8.46 -5.57
C ILE A 78 2.67 7.15 -5.77
N ILE A 79 3.93 7.22 -6.21
CA ILE A 79 4.80 6.06 -6.38
C ILE A 79 6.04 6.25 -5.50
N LEU A 80 6.21 5.37 -4.52
CA LEU A 80 7.39 5.30 -3.67
C LEU A 80 8.23 4.10 -4.10
N ASN A 81 9.52 4.29 -4.30
CA ASN A 81 10.47 3.22 -4.64
C ASN A 81 11.63 3.25 -3.66
N LEU A 82 12.05 2.07 -3.20
CA LEU A 82 13.28 1.92 -2.43
C LEU A 82 14.48 1.97 -3.36
N ASP A 83 15.27 3.03 -3.22
CA ASP A 83 16.42 3.28 -4.07
C ASP A 83 17.70 2.64 -3.53
N SER A 84 17.96 2.77 -2.23
CA SER A 84 19.14 2.20 -1.56
C SER A 84 18.86 1.93 -0.09
N VAL A 85 19.62 1.00 0.48
CA VAL A 85 19.63 0.69 1.92
C VAL A 85 21.05 0.91 2.42
N LYS A 86 21.21 1.69 3.48
CA LYS A 86 22.49 1.87 4.16
C LYS A 86 22.44 1.17 5.51
N ASN A 87 23.39 0.28 5.75
CA ASN A 87 23.62 -0.23 7.10
C ASN A 87 24.54 0.76 7.81
N THR A 88 24.07 1.32 8.91
CA THR A 88 24.92 2.04 9.84
C THR A 88 25.35 1.04 10.89
N ILE A 89 26.67 0.82 11.01
CA ILE A 89 27.31 0.04 12.07
C ILE A 89 27.54 0.98 13.24
#